data_AF-A0A7R9YZX9-F1
#
_entry.id   AF-A0A7R9YZX9-F1
#
_cell.length_a   1.000
_cell.length_b   1.000
_cell.length_c   1.000
_cell.angle_alpha   90.00
_cell.angle_beta   90.00
_cell.angle_gamma   90.00
#
_symmetry.space_group_name_H-M   'P 1'
#
loop_
_entity.id
_entity.type
_entity.pdbx_description
1 polymer ?
#
loop_
_entity_poly.entity_id
_entity_poly.type
_entity_poly.pdbx_seq_one_letter_code
_entity_poly.pdbx_strand_id
1 'polypeptide(L)'
;GSHTASGRPQSTPSSATAGRRLPKPPSPVSPLDPPHPAPQPAPNPSGRHEEKAGAMREEVLEQMVKPAQNMCSQLQIEWPVNWILVWALAAPHFLNVFVWMSSASWKHFFDARGLSAVDQFAAWSTLLKAGQALAVGMWLWASRPAGLCFDIGAVTLPGWLGTLLLVTLGLALSAGVVSALGKDGVFYGSRIGEHPHVHASAAPPEEWPFSVVQHPQHIGPVLVVWAPLVALLPQLPATAWFVASYWSTLYFINWVVEDFF
;
A
#
# COMPACT_ATOMS: atom_id res chain seq x y z
N GLY A 1 31.85 30.11 -22.62
CA GLY A 1 32.68 29.12 -23.33
C GLY A 1 31.78 27.98 -23.77
N SER A 2 31.54 27.89 -25.07
CA SER A 2 30.68 26.92 -25.74
C SER A 2 31.46 25.68 -26.15
N HIS A 3 30.99 24.48 -25.82
CA HIS A 3 31.44 23.25 -26.49
C HIS A 3 30.27 22.37 -26.90
N THR A 4 30.14 22.27 -28.23
CA THR A 4 29.31 21.39 -29.06
C THR A 4 30.06 20.11 -29.42
N ALA A 5 29.37 18.96 -29.46
CA ALA A 5 29.60 17.81 -30.36
C ALA A 5 28.44 16.82 -30.11
N SER A 6 27.49 16.50 -30.99
CA SER A 6 27.46 16.10 -32.42
C SER A 6 28.20 14.80 -32.72
N GLY A 7 27.43 13.73 -32.96
CA GLY A 7 27.91 12.41 -33.41
C GLY A 7 26.77 11.40 -33.62
N ARG A 8 26.14 11.43 -34.80
CA ARG A 8 25.37 10.33 -35.44
C ARG A 8 26.36 9.52 -36.33
N PRO A 9 25.96 8.50 -37.12
CA PRO A 9 24.94 7.44 -37.00
C PRO A 9 25.55 6.05 -37.35
N GLN A 10 24.78 4.94 -37.29
CA GLN A 10 24.96 3.82 -38.24
C GLN A 10 23.77 2.86 -38.27
N SER A 11 23.57 2.26 -39.44
CA SER A 11 22.34 1.69 -39.97
C SER A 11 22.54 0.26 -40.48
N THR A 12 21.58 -0.63 -40.21
CA THR A 12 21.11 -1.82 -41.00
C THR A 12 22.13 -2.97 -41.26
N PRO A 13 21.77 -4.18 -41.81
CA PRO A 13 20.48 -4.74 -42.24
C PRO A 13 20.20 -6.23 -41.87
N SER A 14 19.02 -6.73 -42.31
CA SER A 14 18.86 -7.97 -43.11
C SER A 14 18.12 -9.18 -42.52
N SER A 15 17.16 -9.61 -43.34
CA SER A 15 16.19 -10.70 -43.29
C SER A 15 16.78 -12.12 -43.29
N ALA A 16 16.03 -13.09 -42.74
CA ALA A 16 16.00 -14.46 -43.25
C ALA A 16 14.67 -15.16 -42.89
N THR A 17 13.84 -15.34 -43.92
CA THR A 17 12.64 -16.18 -43.96
C THR A 17 13.07 -17.65 -44.15
N ALA A 18 12.68 -18.55 -43.24
CA ALA A 18 12.96 -19.98 -43.36
C ALA A 18 11.66 -20.78 -43.53
N GLY A 19 11.66 -21.64 -44.55
CA GLY A 19 10.50 -22.29 -45.16
C GLY A 19 9.78 -23.33 -44.29
N ARG A 20 8.45 -23.29 -44.42
CA ARG A 20 7.49 -24.29 -43.97
C ARG A 20 7.53 -25.48 -44.92
N ARG A 21 7.97 -26.67 -44.47
CA ARG A 21 7.77 -27.95 -45.19
C ARG A 21 6.57 -28.67 -44.61
N LEU A 22 5.58 -28.94 -45.46
CA LEU A 22 4.46 -29.83 -45.16
C LEU A 22 4.91 -31.29 -45.28
N PRO A 23 4.61 -32.15 -44.30
CA PRO A 23 4.87 -33.58 -44.41
C PRO A 23 3.91 -34.25 -45.41
N LYS A 24 4.45 -35.24 -46.11
CA LYS A 24 3.81 -36.09 -47.12
C LYS A 24 2.77 -37.02 -46.47
N PRO A 25 1.58 -37.23 -47.09
CA PRO A 25 0.60 -38.17 -46.57
C PRO A 25 1.09 -39.63 -46.73
N PRO A 26 0.83 -40.51 -45.73
CA PRO A 26 1.16 -41.93 -45.81
C PRO A 26 0.20 -42.70 -46.72
N SER A 27 0.73 -43.74 -47.37
CA SER A 27 0.00 -44.67 -48.23
C SER A 27 -0.98 -45.56 -47.45
N PRO A 28 -2.03 -46.10 -48.11
CA PRO A 28 -3.01 -46.98 -47.47
C PRO A 28 -2.38 -48.31 -47.05
N VAL A 29 -2.58 -48.70 -45.78
CA VAL A 29 -2.19 -49.99 -45.23
C VAL A 29 -3.36 -50.97 -45.40
N SER A 30 -3.07 -52.15 -45.95
CA SER A 30 -4.03 -53.26 -46.10
C SER A 30 -4.56 -53.75 -44.75
N PRO A 31 -5.81 -54.28 -44.70
CA PRO A 31 -6.39 -54.80 -43.46
C PRO A 31 -5.64 -56.07 -43.03
N LEU A 32 -4.99 -56.01 -41.86
CA LEU A 32 -4.48 -57.18 -41.16
C LEU A 32 -5.56 -57.71 -40.19
N ASP A 33 -5.63 -59.03 -40.11
CA ASP A 33 -6.51 -59.79 -39.22
C ASP A 33 -6.44 -59.34 -37.75
N PRO A 34 -7.56 -59.44 -36.99
CA PRO A 34 -7.62 -59.00 -35.61
C PRO A 34 -6.65 -59.82 -34.73
N PRO A 35 -5.67 -59.17 -34.06
CA PRO A 35 -4.78 -59.84 -33.14
C PRO A 35 -5.51 -60.20 -31.84
N HIS A 36 -5.19 -61.37 -31.30
CA HIS A 36 -5.62 -61.80 -29.97
C HIS A 36 -5.30 -60.74 -28.90
N PRO A 37 -6.17 -60.54 -27.90
CA PRO A 37 -5.97 -59.53 -26.86
C PRO A 37 -4.65 -59.79 -26.12
N ALA A 38 -3.74 -58.83 -26.23
CA ALA A 38 -2.48 -58.86 -25.49
C ALA A 38 -2.75 -58.82 -23.98
N PRO A 39 -1.91 -59.49 -23.16
CA PRO A 39 -2.00 -59.39 -21.71
C PRO A 39 -1.94 -57.92 -21.28
N GLN A 40 -2.88 -57.48 -20.44
CA GLN A 40 -2.89 -56.11 -19.95
C GLN A 40 -1.57 -55.80 -19.21
N PRO A 41 -0.84 -54.73 -19.59
CA PRO A 41 0.37 -54.34 -18.89
C PRO A 41 0.04 -54.00 -17.44
N ALA A 42 0.88 -54.48 -16.52
CA ALA A 42 0.74 -54.19 -15.10
C ALA A 42 0.68 -52.67 -14.87
N PRO A 43 -0.18 -52.18 -13.95
CA PRO A 43 -0.36 -50.76 -13.72
C PRO A 43 0.97 -50.10 -13.32
N ASN A 44 1.38 -49.09 -14.10
CA ASN A 44 2.63 -48.38 -13.90
C ASN A 44 2.54 -47.56 -12.60
N PRO A 45 3.32 -47.87 -11.55
CA PRO A 45 3.25 -47.17 -10.26
C PRO A 45 3.67 -45.69 -10.36
N SER A 46 4.35 -45.29 -11.44
CA SER A 46 4.74 -43.90 -11.68
C SER A 46 3.55 -42.96 -11.90
N GLY A 47 2.45 -43.44 -12.50
CA GLY A 47 1.28 -42.59 -12.79
C GLY A 47 0.53 -42.13 -11.53
N ARG A 48 0.57 -42.92 -10.45
CA ARG A 48 -0.16 -42.63 -9.21
C ARG A 48 0.43 -41.42 -8.46
N HIS A 49 1.71 -41.11 -8.65
CA HIS A 49 2.34 -39.93 -8.07
C HIS A 49 2.04 -38.65 -8.84
N GLU A 50 1.97 -38.72 -10.18
CA GLU A 50 1.61 -37.57 -11.03
C GLU A 50 0.14 -37.18 -10.87
N GLU A 51 -0.76 -38.17 -10.75
CA GLU A 51 -2.19 -37.92 -10.50
C GLU A 51 -2.42 -37.22 -9.16
N LYS A 52 -1.71 -37.64 -8.10
CA LYS A 52 -1.81 -37.03 -6.78
C LYS A 52 -1.24 -35.60 -6.75
N ALA A 53 -0.15 -35.35 -7.47
CA ALA A 53 0.42 -34.00 -7.60
C ALA A 53 -0.50 -33.06 -8.39
N GLY A 54 -1.19 -33.56 -9.43
CA GLY A 54 -2.20 -32.82 -10.17
C GLY A 54 -3.37 -32.40 -9.30
N ALA A 55 -3.97 -33.35 -8.57
CA ALA A 55 -5.11 -33.07 -7.69
C ALA A 55 -4.78 -32.06 -6.57
N MET A 56 -3.60 -32.19 -5.94
CA MET A 56 -3.16 -31.25 -4.91
C MET A 56 -2.95 -29.83 -5.48
N ARG A 57 -2.45 -29.72 -6.71
CA ARG A 57 -2.26 -28.42 -7.37
C ARG A 57 -3.59 -27.74 -7.69
N GLU A 58 -4.59 -28.49 -8.14
CA GLU A 58 -5.94 -27.95 -8.40
C GLU A 58 -6.61 -27.50 -7.10
N GLU A 59 -6.53 -28.27 -6.02
CA GLU A 59 -7.10 -27.90 -4.72
C GLU A 59 -6.46 -26.63 -4.15
N VAL A 60 -5.13 -26.50 -4.24
CA VAL A 60 -4.41 -25.29 -3.80
C VAL A 60 -4.79 -24.08 -4.67
N LEU A 61 -4.91 -24.25 -5.98
CA LEU A 61 -5.36 -23.18 -6.88
C LEU A 61 -6.79 -22.74 -6.56
N GLU A 62 -7.70 -23.69 -6.31
CA GLU A 62 -9.08 -23.38 -5.97
C GLU A 62 -9.18 -22.64 -4.62
N GLN A 63 -8.37 -23.05 -3.63
CA GLN A 63 -8.28 -22.37 -2.33
C GLN A 63 -7.71 -20.96 -2.44
N MET A 64 -6.82 -20.68 -3.39
CA MET A 64 -6.26 -19.33 -3.61
C MET A 64 -7.18 -18.44 -4.46
N VAL A 65 -7.93 -19.01 -5.41
CA VAL A 65 -8.80 -18.25 -6.33
C VAL A 65 -10.10 -17.79 -5.66
N LYS A 66 -10.71 -18.64 -4.82
CA LYS A 66 -11.99 -18.30 -4.15
C LYS A 66 -11.91 -17.02 -3.29
N PRO A 67 -10.88 -16.81 -2.45
CA PRO A 67 -10.73 -15.56 -1.70
C PRO A 67 -10.59 -14.32 -2.59
N ALA A 68 -9.86 -14.43 -3.70
CA ALA A 68 -9.66 -13.31 -4.62
C ALA A 68 -10.99 -12.91 -5.31
N GLN A 69 -11.80 -13.88 -5.71
CA GLN A 69 -13.15 -13.62 -6.26
C GLN A 69 -14.05 -12.91 -5.24
N ASN A 70 -13.91 -13.25 -3.95
CA ASN A 70 -14.67 -12.60 -2.87
C ASN A 70 -14.25 -11.14 -2.64
N MET A 71 -13.03 -10.74 -3.02
CA MET A 71 -12.59 -9.34 -2.92
C MET A 71 -13.10 -8.47 -4.08
N CYS A 72 -13.54 -9.06 -5.20
CA CYS A 72 -14.13 -8.36 -6.34
C CYS A 72 -15.64 -8.10 -6.22
N SER A 73 -16.25 -8.45 -5.09
CA SER A 73 -17.63 -8.12 -4.78
C SER A 73 -17.69 -7.18 -3.59
N GLN A 74 -18.75 -6.37 -3.55
CA GLN A 74 -19.00 -5.46 -2.44
C GLN A 74 -19.14 -6.24 -1.13
N LEU A 75 -18.37 -5.84 -0.12
CA LEU A 75 -18.49 -6.38 1.23
C LEU A 75 -19.82 -5.92 1.85
N GLN A 76 -20.74 -6.85 2.08
CA GLN A 76 -22.03 -6.56 2.70
C GLN A 76 -21.86 -6.47 4.22
N ILE A 77 -21.82 -5.26 4.77
CA ILE A 77 -21.80 -5.00 6.21
C ILE A 77 -23.05 -4.21 6.58
N GLU A 78 -23.81 -4.72 7.55
CA GLU A 78 -25.04 -4.08 8.05
C GLU A 78 -24.77 -2.96 9.10
N TRP A 79 -23.58 -2.95 9.68
CA TRP A 79 -23.16 -2.00 10.72
C TRP A 79 -22.73 -0.64 10.14
N PRO A 80 -22.69 0.44 10.96
CA PRO A 80 -22.41 1.79 10.47
C PRO A 80 -20.93 2.01 10.12
N VAL A 81 -20.46 1.43 9.00
CA VAL A 81 -19.07 1.50 8.53
C VAL A 81 -18.55 2.93 8.44
N ASN A 82 -19.41 3.89 8.05
CA ASN A 82 -19.04 5.31 7.97
C ASN A 82 -18.67 5.91 9.34
N TRP A 83 -19.40 5.57 10.40
CA TRP A 83 -19.11 6.07 11.74
C TRP A 83 -17.82 5.44 12.29
N ILE A 84 -17.63 4.14 12.07
CA ILE A 84 -16.38 3.44 12.43
C ILE A 84 -15.20 4.10 11.72
N LEU A 85 -15.33 4.39 10.43
CA LEU A 85 -14.30 5.09 9.66
C LEU A 85 -13.98 6.46 10.28
N VAL A 86 -14.98 7.29 10.57
CA VAL A 86 -14.79 8.63 11.15
C VAL A 86 -14.02 8.56 12.47
N TRP A 87 -14.38 7.62 13.35
CA TRP A 87 -13.68 7.40 14.62
C TRP A 87 -12.26 6.88 14.42
N ALA A 88 -12.07 5.89 13.55
CA ALA A 88 -10.75 5.33 13.25
C ALA A 88 -9.82 6.38 12.63
N LEU A 89 -10.36 7.26 11.78
CA LEU A 89 -9.63 8.38 11.21
C LEU A 89 -9.23 9.40 12.29
N ALA A 90 -10.12 9.71 13.23
CA ALA A 90 -9.87 10.73 14.24
C ALA A 90 -8.96 10.26 15.39
N ALA A 91 -9.03 8.99 15.77
CA ALA A 91 -8.37 8.44 16.95
C ALA A 91 -6.86 8.76 17.07
N PRO A 92 -6.01 8.57 16.04
CA PRO A 92 -4.60 8.92 16.17
C PRO A 92 -4.37 10.43 16.36
N HIS A 93 -5.22 11.28 15.78
CA HIS A 93 -5.12 12.73 15.94
C HIS A 93 -5.56 13.16 17.35
N PHE A 94 -6.64 12.59 17.87
CA PHE A 94 -7.04 12.81 19.26
C PHE A 94 -5.96 12.36 20.25
N LEU A 95 -5.30 11.22 19.99
CA LEU A 95 -4.18 10.79 20.82
C LEU A 95 -3.04 11.80 20.78
N ASN A 96 -2.66 12.30 19.60
CA ASN A 96 -1.62 13.32 19.46
C ASN A 96 -1.98 14.59 20.26
N VAL A 97 -3.19 15.11 20.09
CA VAL A 97 -3.67 16.30 20.82
C VAL A 97 -3.69 16.05 22.33
N PHE A 98 -4.15 14.88 22.76
CA PHE A 98 -4.17 14.52 24.19
C PHE A 98 -2.76 14.49 24.78
N VAL A 99 -1.81 13.82 24.12
CA VAL A 99 -0.41 13.76 24.58
C VAL A 99 0.23 15.15 24.56
N TRP A 100 -0.09 15.97 23.56
CA TRP A 100 0.42 17.34 23.46
C TRP A 100 -0.06 18.24 24.61
N MET A 101 -1.36 18.20 24.89
CA MET A 101 -2.02 19.05 25.89
C MET A 101 -1.86 18.53 27.33
N SER A 102 -1.65 17.22 27.50
CA SER A 102 -1.61 16.54 28.81
C SER A 102 -0.36 15.67 28.97
N SER A 103 0.78 16.11 28.45
CA SER A 103 2.02 15.34 28.43
C SER A 103 2.48 14.89 29.83
N ALA A 104 2.29 15.73 30.85
CA ALA A 104 2.61 15.39 32.24
C ALA A 104 1.75 14.23 32.76
N SER A 105 0.44 14.22 32.45
CA SER A 105 -0.46 13.14 32.83
C SER A 105 -0.12 11.84 32.09
N TRP A 106 0.18 11.94 30.79
CA TRP A 106 0.64 10.79 29.99
C TRP A 106 1.92 10.20 30.57
N LYS A 107 2.93 11.04 30.82
CA LYS A 107 4.20 10.62 31.43
C LYS A 107 3.97 9.97 32.79
N HIS A 108 3.26 10.64 33.69
CA HIS A 108 3.01 10.13 35.03
C HIS A 108 2.33 8.75 35.00
N PHE A 109 1.35 8.54 34.10
CA PHE A 109 0.66 7.27 33.96
C PHE A 109 1.60 6.12 33.57
N PHE A 110 2.51 6.32 32.61
CA PHE A 110 3.42 5.26 32.16
C PHE A 110 4.65 5.09 33.07
N ASP A 111 5.20 6.19 33.61
CA ASP A 111 6.28 6.15 34.59
C ASP A 111 5.88 5.38 35.85
N ALA A 112 4.64 5.56 36.33
CA ALA A 112 4.11 4.81 37.48
C ALA A 112 4.05 3.29 37.27
N ARG A 113 4.20 2.83 36.01
CA ARG A 113 4.23 1.42 35.60
C ARG A 113 5.61 0.97 35.15
N GLY A 114 6.63 1.83 35.24
CA GLY A 114 7.99 1.54 34.78
C GLY A 114 8.11 1.42 33.25
N LEU A 115 7.26 2.09 32.48
CA LEU A 115 7.25 2.07 31.02
C LEU A 115 7.70 3.44 30.47
N SER A 116 8.49 3.47 29.38
CA SER A 116 8.83 4.74 28.68
C SER A 116 7.58 5.33 28.05
N ALA A 117 7.29 6.59 28.37
CA ALA A 117 6.09 7.26 27.88
C ALA A 117 6.17 7.54 26.37
N VAL A 118 7.37 7.80 25.85
CA VAL A 118 7.63 8.00 24.42
C VAL A 118 7.42 6.70 23.64
N ASP A 119 7.96 5.57 24.13
CA ASP A 119 7.77 4.26 23.49
C ASP A 119 6.30 3.87 23.43
N GLN A 120 5.56 4.14 24.51
CA GLN A 120 4.14 3.85 24.56
C GLN A 120 3.36 4.73 23.59
N PHE A 121 3.71 6.02 23.48
CA PHE A 121 3.07 6.89 22.49
C PHE A 121 3.37 6.45 21.05
N ALA A 122 4.60 6.03 20.76
CA ALA A 122 4.98 5.47 19.46
C ALA A 122 4.19 4.20 19.12
N ALA A 123 4.06 3.28 20.09
CA ALA A 123 3.32 2.03 19.93
C ALA A 123 1.83 2.28 19.69
N TRP A 124 1.18 3.11 20.53
CA TRP A 124 -0.24 3.44 20.39
C TRP A 124 -0.51 4.19 19.08
N SER A 125 0.35 5.13 18.70
CA SER A 125 0.22 5.85 17.42
C SER A 125 0.33 4.91 16.21
N THR A 126 1.28 3.96 16.25
CA THR A 126 1.46 2.96 15.19
C THR A 126 0.24 2.06 15.09
N LEU A 127 -0.27 1.57 16.22
CA LEU A 127 -1.45 0.73 16.27
C LEU A 127 -2.70 1.46 15.72
N LEU A 128 -2.92 2.70 16.14
CA LEU A 128 -4.04 3.51 15.66
C LEU A 128 -3.93 3.81 14.17
N LYS A 129 -2.74 4.11 13.65
CA LYS A 129 -2.52 4.31 12.20
C LYS A 129 -2.75 3.02 11.39
N ALA A 130 -2.36 1.86 11.93
CA ALA A 130 -2.68 0.57 11.30
C ALA A 130 -4.19 0.33 11.28
N GLY A 131 -4.88 0.57 12.40
CA GLY A 131 -6.34 0.52 12.48
C GLY A 131 -7.02 1.48 11.52
N GLN A 132 -6.48 2.68 11.36
CA GLN A 132 -6.94 3.70 10.42
C GLN A 132 -6.85 3.21 8.97
N ALA A 133 -5.70 2.65 8.57
CA ALA A 133 -5.51 2.07 7.24
C ALA A 133 -6.47 0.91 6.96
N LEU A 134 -6.65 0.01 7.94
CA LEU A 134 -7.59 -1.10 7.85
C LEU A 134 -9.04 -0.62 7.72
N ALA A 135 -9.45 0.38 8.51
CA ALA A 135 -10.79 0.95 8.44
C ALA A 135 -11.07 1.58 7.07
N VAL A 136 -10.09 2.28 6.48
CA VAL A 136 -10.20 2.82 5.11
C VAL A 136 -10.32 1.70 4.08
N GLY A 137 -9.53 0.63 4.21
CA GLY A 137 -9.62 -0.53 3.33
C GLY A 137 -10.98 -1.23 3.41
N MET A 138 -11.50 -1.46 4.62
CA MET A 138 -12.83 -2.05 4.85
C MET A 138 -13.94 -1.15 4.32
N TRP A 139 -13.87 0.15 4.59
CA TRP A 139 -14.83 1.12 4.07
C TRP A 139 -14.85 1.13 2.54
N LEU A 140 -13.67 1.11 1.91
CA LEU A 140 -13.54 1.12 0.46
C LEU A 140 -14.12 -0.16 -0.16
N TRP A 141 -13.85 -1.31 0.46
CA TRP A 141 -14.43 -2.59 0.04
C TRP A 141 -15.96 -2.61 0.18
N ALA A 142 -16.49 -2.08 1.28
CA ALA A 142 -17.93 -2.00 1.51
C ALA A 142 -18.64 -0.95 0.64
N SER A 143 -17.94 0.10 0.20
CA SER A 143 -18.53 1.22 -0.53
C SER A 143 -18.54 1.05 -2.05
N ARG A 144 -17.86 0.02 -2.59
CA ARG A 144 -17.75 -0.19 -4.04
C ARG A 144 -18.48 -1.46 -4.47
N PRO A 145 -19.36 -1.40 -5.48
CA PRO A 145 -19.99 -2.60 -6.05
C PRO A 145 -18.99 -3.67 -6.52
N ALA A 146 -17.87 -3.23 -7.10
CA ALA A 146 -16.77 -4.08 -7.57
C ALA A 146 -15.76 -4.48 -6.46
N GLY A 147 -16.09 -4.20 -5.19
CA GLY A 147 -15.21 -4.42 -4.05
C GLY A 147 -13.85 -3.72 -4.20
N LEU A 148 -12.77 -4.46 -4.00
CA LEU A 148 -11.39 -3.98 -4.10
C LEU A 148 -10.75 -4.22 -5.47
N CYS A 149 -11.53 -4.68 -6.45
CA CYS A 149 -11.02 -4.86 -7.81
C CYS A 149 -11.09 -3.53 -8.56
N PHE A 150 -9.91 -2.96 -8.79
CA PHE A 150 -9.73 -1.73 -9.56
C PHE A 150 -9.40 -2.09 -11.01
N ASP A 151 -9.98 -1.35 -11.95
CA ASP A 151 -9.57 -1.39 -13.34
C ASP A 151 -8.28 -0.56 -13.50
N ILE A 152 -7.15 -1.22 -13.29
CA ILE A 152 -5.81 -0.62 -13.43
C ILE A 152 -5.57 -0.15 -14.87
N GLY A 153 -6.21 -0.79 -15.86
CA GLY A 153 -6.13 -0.40 -17.27
C GLY A 153 -6.84 0.93 -17.55
N ALA A 154 -7.85 1.28 -16.75
CA ALA A 154 -8.55 2.57 -16.84
C ALA A 154 -7.77 3.74 -16.21
N VAL A 155 -6.68 3.49 -15.47
CA VAL A 155 -5.87 4.56 -14.88
C VAL A 155 -5.00 5.20 -15.97
N THR A 156 -5.24 6.49 -16.21
CA THR A 156 -4.50 7.25 -17.22
C THR A 156 -3.04 7.46 -16.82
N LEU A 157 -2.16 7.67 -17.80
CA LEU A 157 -0.74 8.00 -17.54
C LEU A 157 -0.58 9.23 -16.61
N PRO A 158 -1.30 10.36 -16.81
CA PRO A 158 -1.27 11.47 -15.85
C PRO A 158 -1.71 11.06 -14.43
N GLY A 159 -2.71 10.18 -14.30
CA GLY A 159 -3.14 9.65 -13.00
C GLY A 159 -2.01 8.90 -12.29
N TRP A 160 -1.32 7.99 -12.99
CA TRP A 160 -0.16 7.28 -12.47
C TRP A 160 0.98 8.22 -12.05
N LEU A 161 1.33 9.17 -12.90
CA LEU A 161 2.40 10.13 -12.61
C LEU A 161 2.06 11.02 -11.41
N GLY A 162 0.81 11.49 -11.31
CA GLY A 162 0.33 12.29 -10.19
C GLY A 162 0.35 11.50 -8.87
N THR A 163 -0.16 10.26 -8.87
CA THR A 163 -0.09 9.40 -7.69
C THR A 163 1.34 9.10 -7.28
N LEU A 164 2.23 8.75 -8.22
CA LEU A 164 3.64 8.50 -7.94
C LEU A 164 4.30 9.72 -7.31
N LEU A 165 4.10 10.90 -7.89
CA LEU A 165 4.64 12.16 -7.37
C LEU A 165 4.19 12.41 -5.93
N LEU A 166 2.88 12.31 -5.67
CA LEU A 166 2.32 12.57 -4.34
C LEU A 166 2.80 11.55 -3.29
N VAL A 167 2.82 10.25 -3.63
CA VAL A 167 3.33 9.21 -2.73
C VAL A 167 4.81 9.42 -2.45
N THR A 168 5.64 9.64 -3.47
CA THR A 168 7.08 9.80 -3.29
C THR A 168 7.39 11.05 -2.46
N LEU A 169 6.77 12.19 -2.74
CA LEU A 169 6.95 13.41 -1.95
C LEU A 169 6.45 13.22 -0.51
N GLY A 170 5.26 12.64 -0.33
CA GLY A 170 4.68 12.43 0.99
C GLY A 170 5.49 11.49 1.88
N LEU A 171 5.97 10.39 1.31
CA LEU A 171 6.86 9.45 1.99
C LEU A 171 8.24 10.06 2.25
N ALA A 172 8.79 10.82 1.30
CA ALA A 172 10.06 11.52 1.50
C ALA A 172 9.97 12.49 2.68
N LEU A 173 8.95 13.37 2.71
CA LEU A 173 8.74 14.28 3.84
C LEU A 173 8.62 13.51 5.17
N SER A 174 7.83 12.43 5.20
CA SER A 174 7.62 11.62 6.41
C SER A 174 8.91 10.95 6.90
N ALA A 175 9.68 10.34 5.99
CA ALA A 175 10.98 9.73 6.29
C ALA A 175 11.98 10.79 6.77
N GLY A 176 11.88 12.01 6.24
CA GLY A 176 12.73 13.12 6.63
C GLY A 176 12.53 13.61 8.03
N VAL A 177 11.28 13.72 8.46
CA VAL A 177 10.98 14.03 9.85
C VAL A 177 11.60 12.99 10.77
N VAL A 178 11.46 11.71 10.45
CA VAL A 178 12.07 10.63 11.26
C VAL A 178 13.60 10.72 11.25
N SER A 179 14.21 11.02 10.10
CA SER A 179 15.67 11.16 9.99
C SER A 179 16.22 12.37 10.75
N ALA A 180 15.50 13.50 10.73
CA ALA A 180 15.94 14.75 11.34
C ALA A 180 15.66 14.79 12.85
N LEU A 181 14.49 14.30 13.28
CA LEU A 181 14.04 14.39 14.66
C LEU A 181 14.31 13.12 15.49
N GLY A 182 14.52 11.99 14.82
CA GLY A 182 14.51 10.68 15.47
C GLY A 182 13.14 10.31 16.06
N LYS A 183 13.08 9.16 16.72
CA LYS A 183 11.86 8.69 17.40
C LYS A 183 11.39 9.70 18.45
N ASP A 184 12.31 10.21 19.27
CA ASP A 184 11.94 11.06 20.40
C ASP A 184 11.39 12.40 19.92
N GLY A 185 11.93 12.99 18.84
CA GLY A 185 11.35 14.21 18.31
C GLY A 185 10.02 14.00 17.58
N VAL A 186 9.85 12.88 16.86
CA VAL A 186 8.55 12.53 16.23
C VAL A 186 7.44 12.33 17.26
N PHE A 187 7.76 11.76 18.42
CA PHE A 187 6.80 11.40 19.47
C PHE A 187 6.87 12.33 20.69
N TYR A 188 7.11 13.62 20.44
CA TYR A 188 7.03 14.70 21.45
C TYR A 188 7.87 14.49 22.71
N GLY A 189 9.04 13.86 22.59
CA GLY A 189 9.95 13.56 23.69
C GLY A 189 10.39 14.80 24.49
N SER A 190 10.52 15.97 23.86
CA SER A 190 10.74 17.25 24.57
C SER A 190 9.56 17.64 25.45
N ARG A 191 8.33 17.44 24.96
CA ARG A 191 7.09 17.78 25.67
C ARG A 191 6.78 16.79 26.78
N ILE A 192 7.14 15.52 26.58
CA ILE A 192 7.02 14.45 27.58
C ILE A 192 8.16 14.56 28.62
N GLY A 193 9.32 15.13 28.27
CA GLY A 193 10.41 15.40 29.22
C GLY A 193 11.44 14.27 29.35
N GLU A 194 11.53 13.36 28.36
CA GLU A 194 12.52 12.28 28.38
C GLU A 194 13.91 12.74 27.91
N HIS A 195 14.03 13.84 27.16
CA HIS A 195 15.32 14.39 26.71
C HIS A 195 15.34 15.93 26.69
N PRO A 196 15.72 16.61 27.78
CA PRO A 196 15.76 18.08 27.82
C PRO A 196 16.85 18.71 26.92
N HIS A 197 17.83 17.92 26.46
CA HIS A 197 18.95 18.40 25.65
C HIS A 197 18.80 18.12 24.15
N VAL A 198 17.85 17.27 23.77
CA VAL A 198 17.48 17.13 22.37
C VAL A 198 16.34 18.12 22.18
N HIS A 199 16.63 19.24 21.52
CA HIS A 199 15.58 20.16 21.08
C HIS A 199 14.73 19.42 20.03
N ALA A 200 13.81 18.56 20.48
CA ALA A 200 12.87 17.85 19.62
C ALA A 200 11.94 18.80 18.83
N SER A 201 11.98 20.10 19.15
CA SER A 201 11.31 21.18 18.41
C SER A 201 12.27 22.04 17.56
N ALA A 202 13.56 21.69 17.44
CA ALA A 202 14.52 22.49 16.70
C ALA A 202 15.47 21.62 15.86
N ALA A 203 14.92 20.76 15.01
CA ALA A 203 15.62 20.57 13.74
C ALA A 203 15.87 21.98 13.18
N PRO A 204 17.11 22.34 12.82
CA PRO A 204 17.37 23.65 12.27
C PRO A 204 16.41 23.90 11.11
N PRO A 205 15.77 25.08 11.02
CA PRO A 205 14.84 25.37 9.93
C PRO A 205 15.49 25.29 8.54
N GLU A 206 16.83 25.23 8.49
CA GLU A 206 17.62 25.07 7.27
C GLU A 206 17.82 23.60 6.85
N GLU A 207 17.51 22.64 7.72
CA GLU A 207 17.63 21.22 7.42
C GLU A 207 16.37 20.68 6.73
N TRP A 208 16.56 19.80 5.76
CA TRP A 208 15.46 19.09 5.15
C TRP A 208 14.82 18.14 6.18
N PRO A 209 13.48 17.98 6.21
CA PRO A 209 12.48 18.59 5.32
C PRO A 209 11.94 19.95 5.77
N PHE A 210 12.36 20.47 6.92
CA PHE A 210 11.87 21.71 7.51
C PHE A 210 12.23 22.97 6.71
N SER A 211 13.29 22.91 5.90
CA SER A 211 13.66 23.98 4.95
C SER A 211 12.73 24.13 3.75
N VAL A 212 11.87 23.14 3.49
CA VAL A 212 10.92 23.17 2.36
C VAL A 212 9.51 23.52 2.82
N VAL A 213 9.06 22.93 3.93
CA VAL A 213 7.76 23.19 4.54
C VAL A 213 7.93 23.25 6.05
N GLN A 214 7.18 24.12 6.72
CA GLN A 214 7.27 24.29 8.18
C GLN A 214 6.85 23.03 8.94
N HIS A 215 5.86 22.30 8.41
CA HIS A 215 5.20 21.17 9.08
C HIS A 215 5.20 19.90 8.21
N PRO A 216 6.38 19.36 7.87
CA PRO A 216 6.51 18.21 6.98
C PRO A 216 5.79 16.95 7.51
N GLN A 217 5.66 16.80 8.83
CA GLN A 217 4.97 15.70 9.48
C GLN A 217 3.45 15.69 9.24
N HIS A 218 2.86 16.84 8.93
CA HIS A 218 1.42 16.98 8.63
C HIS A 218 1.18 16.96 7.13
N ILE A 219 2.02 17.64 6.36
CA ILE A 219 1.89 17.71 4.89
C ILE A 219 2.18 16.36 4.23
N GLY A 220 3.23 15.65 4.66
CA GLY A 220 3.64 14.37 4.06
C GLY A 220 2.49 13.35 4.00
N PRO A 221 1.87 13.01 5.14
CA PRO A 221 0.72 12.10 5.16
C PRO A 221 -0.49 12.60 4.36
N VAL A 222 -0.77 13.91 4.35
CA VAL A 222 -1.86 14.49 3.54
C VAL A 222 -1.63 14.18 2.05
N LEU A 223 -0.42 14.36 1.53
CA LEU A 223 -0.10 14.01 0.14
C LEU A 223 -0.38 12.53 -0.16
N VAL A 224 -0.02 11.63 0.76
CA VAL A 224 -0.28 10.19 0.63
C VAL A 224 -1.78 9.88 0.64
N VAL A 225 -2.58 10.57 1.46
CA VAL A 225 -4.05 10.41 1.50
C VAL A 225 -4.70 10.84 0.19
N TRP A 226 -4.22 11.91 -0.43
CA TRP A 226 -4.75 12.41 -1.71
C TRP A 226 -4.28 11.59 -2.92
N ALA A 227 -3.16 10.87 -2.82
CA ALA A 227 -2.57 10.19 -3.97
C ALA A 227 -3.48 9.14 -4.64
N PRO A 228 -4.21 8.28 -3.92
CA PRO A 228 -5.16 7.35 -4.53
C PRO A 228 -6.31 8.05 -5.26
N LEU A 229 -6.75 9.22 -4.79
CA LEU A 229 -7.80 9.99 -5.46
C LEU A 229 -7.35 10.42 -6.85
N VAL A 230 -6.08 10.78 -7.04
CA VAL A 230 -5.58 11.22 -8.35
C VAL A 230 -5.64 10.13 -9.42
N ALA A 231 -5.22 8.89 -9.11
CA ALA A 231 -5.26 7.78 -10.06
C ALA A 231 -6.65 7.15 -10.19
N LEU A 232 -7.38 7.04 -9.09
CA LEU A 232 -8.57 6.19 -9.00
C LEU A 232 -9.87 6.99 -8.95
N LEU A 233 -9.84 8.31 -9.15
CA LEU A 233 -11.01 9.18 -9.01
C LEU A 233 -12.30 8.62 -9.65
N PRO A 234 -12.29 8.13 -10.90
CA PRO A 234 -13.51 7.65 -11.55
C PRO A 234 -14.04 6.33 -10.96
N GLN A 235 -13.21 5.62 -10.20
CA GLN A 235 -13.48 4.30 -9.64
C GLN A 235 -13.82 4.33 -8.16
N LEU A 236 -13.53 5.43 -7.47
CA LEU A 236 -13.80 5.61 -6.05
C LEU A 236 -15.26 6.03 -5.79
N PRO A 237 -15.84 5.69 -4.64
CA PRO A 237 -17.15 6.21 -4.25
C PRO A 237 -17.08 7.73 -4.12
N ALA A 238 -18.18 8.44 -4.41
CA ALA A 238 -18.24 9.91 -4.32
C ALA A 238 -17.84 10.45 -2.94
N THR A 239 -18.07 9.67 -1.89
CA THR A 239 -17.68 9.97 -0.50
C THR A 239 -16.17 9.93 -0.24
N ALA A 240 -15.35 9.46 -1.17
CA ALA A 240 -13.88 9.47 -1.03
C ALA A 240 -13.30 10.88 -0.87
N TRP A 241 -13.91 11.89 -1.51
CA TRP A 241 -13.55 13.30 -1.31
C TRP A 241 -13.74 13.75 0.13
N PHE A 242 -14.86 13.34 0.74
CA PHE A 242 -15.14 13.64 2.14
C PHE A 242 -14.09 12.99 3.05
N VAL A 243 -13.75 11.71 2.81
CA VAL A 243 -12.72 11.01 3.58
C VAL A 243 -11.37 11.72 3.49
N ALA A 244 -10.90 12.06 2.29
CA ALA A 244 -9.62 12.76 2.11
C ALA A 244 -9.62 14.16 2.75
N SER A 245 -10.72 14.91 2.59
CA SER A 245 -10.85 16.27 3.15
C SER A 245 -10.95 16.26 4.68
N TYR A 246 -11.73 15.34 5.24
CA TYR A 246 -11.85 15.16 6.69
C TYR A 246 -10.50 14.77 7.30
N TRP A 247 -9.79 13.81 6.70
CA TRP A 247 -8.47 13.40 7.17
C TRP A 247 -7.45 14.56 7.08
N SER A 248 -7.48 15.34 6.00
CA SER A 248 -6.64 16.54 5.87
C SER A 248 -6.96 17.59 6.95
N THR A 249 -8.23 17.74 7.28
CA THR A 249 -8.68 18.67 8.35
C THR A 249 -8.16 18.23 9.71
N LEU A 250 -8.11 16.92 10.00
CA LEU A 250 -7.52 16.41 11.24
C LEU A 250 -6.01 16.71 11.35
N TYR A 251 -5.26 16.60 10.25
CA TYR A 251 -3.86 17.03 10.22
C TYR A 251 -3.71 18.54 10.42
N PHE A 252 -4.59 19.34 9.80
CA PHE A 252 -4.61 20.78 9.99
C PHE A 252 -4.90 21.18 11.44
N ILE A 253 -5.85 20.51 12.10
CA ILE A 253 -6.15 20.75 13.52
C ILE A 253 -4.94 20.41 14.39
N ASN A 254 -4.28 19.28 14.16
CA ASN A 254 -3.06 18.94 14.91
C ASN A 254 -1.97 19.99 14.73
N TRP A 255 -1.76 20.47 13.50
CA TRP A 255 -0.84 21.57 13.24
C TRP A 255 -1.19 22.82 14.05
N VAL A 256 -2.45 23.26 14.03
CA VAL A 256 -2.89 24.42 14.83
C VAL A 256 -2.67 24.18 16.33
N VAL A 257 -2.92 22.98 16.83
CA VAL A 257 -2.66 22.67 18.24
C VAL A 257 -1.17 22.75 18.57
N GLU A 258 -0.31 22.21 17.71
CA GLU A 258 1.14 22.23 17.89
C GLU A 258 1.75 23.65 17.86
N ASP A 259 1.21 24.53 17.02
CA ASP A 259 1.76 25.89 16.88
C ASP A 259 1.27 26.86 17.96
N PHE A 260 0.05 26.66 18.49
CA PHE A 260 -0.61 27.66 19.34
C PHE A 260 -0.77 27.27 20.82
N PHE A 261 -0.51 26.01 21.21
CA PHE A 261 -0.73 25.51 22.59
C PHE A 261 0.46 24.70 23.11
#